data_AF-A0A3C1I1E6-F1
#
_entry.id   AF-A0A3C1I1E6-F1
#
_cell.length_a   1.000
_cell.length_b   1.000
_cell.length_c   1.000
_cell.angle_alpha   90.00
_cell.angle_beta   90.00
_cell.angle_gamma   90.00
#
_symmetry.space_group_name_H-M   'P 1'
#
loop_
_entity.id
_entity.type
_entity.pdbx_description
1 polymer ?
#
loop_
_entity_poly.entity_id
_entity_poly.type
_entity_poly.pdbx_seq_one_letter_code
_entity_poly.pdbx_strand_id
1 'polypeptide(L)'
;MFSNSAYSSIANGNDEYSARTITVASESTNMFKYAFDVYSEQMYRLLFMNNTFLNILLSIVCLIIINKSSKKTFKTSLLILFVSYSLYKPIVIDMLQVNIFGNYTNEFEAIYSILFFIGLVLTVFIYIDVPVLKNKILWYLLSILILSGPLLYAQPFGPRNFFTQYILFSIIVIELIYYIRSYLKIKLEPQVIRKTLIVSSIIVMSVYIFAFVQIRVSANERLEIIKQNLENNETQIQISKLPYSQFIWRGDPSQQQIRFKNLYKIPRDVELIEINYNDWIKK
;
A
#
# COMPACT_ATOMS: atom_id res chain seq x y z
N MET A 1 23.47 -8.63 -6.75
CA MET A 1 22.19 -8.14 -7.31
C MET A 1 22.41 -6.98 -8.28
N PHE A 2 23.20 -5.96 -7.94
CA PHE A 2 23.48 -4.80 -8.82
C PHE A 2 24.34 -5.08 -10.07
N SER A 3 24.94 -6.27 -10.18
CA SER A 3 25.69 -6.73 -11.37
C SER A 3 24.84 -7.42 -12.43
N ASN A 4 23.53 -7.57 -12.20
CA ASN A 4 22.62 -8.17 -13.18
C ASN A 4 22.43 -7.19 -14.35
N SER A 5 22.63 -7.67 -15.58
CA SER A 5 22.54 -6.88 -16.81
C SER A 5 21.22 -6.13 -16.93
N ALA A 6 20.13 -6.66 -16.40
CA ALA A 6 18.84 -5.99 -16.37
C ALA A 6 18.87 -4.61 -15.68
N TYR A 7 19.66 -4.43 -14.60
CA TYR A 7 19.77 -3.13 -13.93
C TYR A 7 20.58 -2.13 -14.76
N SER A 8 21.63 -2.60 -15.44
CA SER A 8 22.41 -1.77 -16.37
C SER A 8 21.56 -1.35 -17.58
N SER A 9 20.76 -2.27 -18.13
CA SER A 9 19.83 -1.97 -19.22
C SER A 9 18.77 -0.95 -18.84
N ILE A 10 18.19 -1.03 -17.63
CA ILE A 10 17.23 -0.04 -17.12
C ILE A 10 17.90 1.33 -16.91
N ALA A 11 19.12 1.36 -16.37
CA ALA A 11 19.87 2.60 -16.16
C ALA A 11 20.25 3.29 -17.49
N ASN A 12 20.53 2.50 -18.53
CA ASN A 12 20.86 2.99 -19.86
C ASN A 12 19.61 3.27 -20.73
N GLY A 13 18.39 3.17 -20.18
CA GLY A 13 17.14 3.41 -20.92
C GLY A 13 16.77 2.31 -21.94
N ASN A 14 17.51 1.21 -21.99
CA ASN A 14 17.35 0.10 -22.93
C ASN A 14 16.58 -1.07 -22.28
N ASP A 15 15.51 -0.79 -21.54
CA ASP A 15 14.65 -1.85 -21.00
C ASP A 15 13.88 -2.53 -22.14
N GLU A 16 14.13 -3.82 -22.36
CA GLU A 16 13.47 -4.67 -23.36
C GLU A 16 11.94 -4.71 -23.14
N TYR A 17 11.48 -4.38 -21.94
CA TYR A 17 10.07 -4.29 -21.57
C TYR A 17 9.48 -2.87 -21.72
N SER A 18 10.29 -1.85 -22.03
CA SER A 18 9.93 -0.42 -22.15
C SER A 18 9.11 0.13 -20.98
N ALA A 19 9.10 -0.58 -19.85
CA ALA A 19 8.13 -0.37 -18.80
C ALA A 19 8.76 0.25 -17.57
N ARG A 20 10.09 0.26 -17.41
CA ARG A 20 10.78 0.86 -16.26
C ARG A 20 11.80 1.87 -16.74
N THR A 21 11.65 3.11 -16.30
CA THR A 21 12.58 4.19 -16.62
C THR A 21 13.14 4.76 -15.33
N ILE A 22 14.47 4.93 -15.31
CA ILE A 22 15.11 5.86 -14.40
C ILE A 22 15.20 7.16 -15.20
N THR A 23 14.18 8.00 -15.06
CA THR A 23 14.17 9.28 -15.77
C THR A 23 15.12 10.21 -15.03
N VAL A 24 16.32 10.39 -15.60
CA VAL A 24 17.20 11.49 -15.21
C VAL A 24 16.55 12.75 -15.77
N ALA A 25 16.25 13.72 -14.90
CA ALA A 25 15.66 14.99 -15.29
C ALA A 25 16.39 15.54 -16.54
N SER A 26 15.64 15.84 -17.60
CA SER A 26 16.21 16.51 -18.78
C SER A 26 16.88 17.80 -18.33
N GLU A 27 17.89 18.27 -19.07
CA GLU A 27 18.68 19.48 -18.76
C GLU A 27 17.83 20.75 -18.49
N SER A 28 16.55 20.76 -18.88
CA SER A 28 15.59 21.86 -18.72
C SER A 28 14.58 21.71 -17.56
N THR A 29 14.49 20.56 -16.89
CA THR A 29 13.53 20.35 -15.79
C THR A 29 14.23 20.36 -14.43
N ASN A 30 13.79 21.26 -13.54
CA ASN A 30 14.29 21.32 -12.17
C ASN A 30 14.00 19.97 -11.46
N MET A 31 15.03 19.31 -10.91
CA MET A 31 14.90 18.01 -10.23
C MET A 31 13.83 18.02 -9.13
N PHE A 32 13.65 19.15 -8.43
CA PHE A 32 12.62 19.29 -7.40
C PHE A 32 11.20 19.28 -7.97
N LYS A 33 11.01 19.88 -9.15
CA LYS A 33 9.71 19.87 -9.83
C LYS A 33 9.36 18.45 -10.26
N TYR A 34 10.30 17.76 -10.89
CA TYR A 34 10.11 16.36 -11.28
C TYR A 34 9.80 15.46 -10.07
N ALA A 35 10.56 15.58 -8.98
CA ALA A 35 10.30 14.81 -7.77
C ALA A 35 8.91 15.11 -7.19
N PHE A 36 8.48 16.37 -7.20
CA PHE A 36 7.13 16.74 -6.78
C PHE A 36 6.05 16.18 -7.70
N ASP A 37 6.25 16.21 -9.02
CA ASP A 37 5.32 15.67 -10.00
C ASP A 37 5.14 14.14 -9.80
N VAL A 38 6.23 13.39 -9.64
CA VAL A 38 6.18 11.95 -9.31
C VAL A 38 5.49 11.73 -7.97
N TYR A 39 5.76 12.58 -6.99
CA TYR A 39 5.16 12.47 -5.68
C TYR A 39 3.64 12.70 -5.72
N SER A 40 3.21 13.76 -6.41
CA SER A 40 1.83 14.21 -6.51
C SER A 40 0.98 13.38 -7.48
N GLU A 41 1.59 12.65 -8.41
CA GLU A 41 0.82 11.78 -9.29
C GLU A 41 0.46 10.44 -8.62
N GLN A 42 1.42 9.84 -7.89
CA GLN A 42 1.26 8.46 -7.42
C GLN A 42 1.76 8.21 -5.99
N MET A 43 2.91 8.79 -5.61
CA MET A 43 3.61 8.36 -4.39
C MET A 43 2.83 8.67 -3.13
N TYR A 44 2.20 9.84 -3.03
CA TYR A 44 1.44 10.22 -1.83
C TYR A 44 0.26 9.27 -1.58
N ARG A 45 -0.39 8.82 -2.67
CA ARG A 45 -1.52 7.87 -2.61
C ARG A 45 -1.06 6.57 -2.01
N LEU A 46 0.01 6.02 -2.55
CA LEU A 46 0.54 4.74 -2.12
C LEU A 46 1.11 4.84 -0.70
N LEU A 47 2.06 5.74 -0.47
CA LEU A 47 2.79 5.83 0.80
C LEU A 47 1.90 6.21 1.99
N PHE A 48 0.94 7.11 1.79
CA PHE A 48 0.12 7.65 2.88
C PHE A 48 -1.37 7.36 2.69
N MET A 49 -1.98 7.98 1.67
CA MET A 49 -3.44 8.18 1.61
C MET A 49 -4.22 6.87 1.55
N ASN A 50 -3.69 5.85 0.88
CA ASN A 50 -4.36 4.56 0.72
C ASN A 50 -4.42 3.72 2.01
N ASN A 51 -3.56 4.01 2.98
CA ASN A 51 -3.52 3.27 4.25
C ASN A 51 -4.41 3.94 5.29
N THR A 52 -5.71 4.05 4.99
CA THR A 52 -6.70 4.76 5.81
C THR A 52 -6.70 4.29 7.26
N PHE A 53 -6.66 2.98 7.49
CA PHE A 53 -6.63 2.40 8.84
C PHE A 53 -5.40 2.87 9.64
N LEU A 54 -4.21 2.84 9.03
CA LEU A 54 -2.98 3.24 9.68
C LEU A 54 -2.96 4.76 9.96
N ASN A 55 -3.48 5.56 9.03
CA ASN A 55 -3.60 7.02 9.21
C ASN A 55 -4.55 7.37 10.36
N ILE A 56 -5.71 6.69 10.45
CA ILE A 56 -6.65 6.85 11.56
C ILE A 56 -5.97 6.48 12.88
N LEU A 57 -5.27 5.34 12.92
CA LEU A 57 -4.65 4.86 14.14
C LEU A 57 -3.50 5.76 14.61
N LEU A 58 -2.63 6.21 13.70
CA LEU A 58 -1.61 7.22 13.97
C LEU A 58 -2.24 8.51 14.51
N SER A 59 -3.31 8.98 13.86
CA SER A 59 -4.02 10.20 14.27
C SER A 59 -4.60 10.07 15.68
N ILE A 60 -5.31 8.97 16.00
CA ILE A 60 -5.87 8.73 17.34
C ILE A 60 -4.78 8.80 18.41
N VAL A 61 -3.66 8.10 18.18
CA VAL A 61 -2.55 8.05 19.13
C VAL A 61 -1.92 9.44 19.31
N CYS A 62 -1.69 10.19 18.22
CA CYS A 62 -1.20 11.57 18.28
C CYS A 62 -2.18 12.50 19.00
N LEU A 63 -3.49 12.41 18.73
CA LEU A 63 -4.53 13.20 19.40
C LEU A 63 -4.53 12.97 20.91
N ILE A 64 -4.38 11.71 21.37
CA ILE A 64 -4.27 11.39 22.79
C ILE A 64 -3.06 12.06 23.43
N ILE A 65 -1.88 11.96 22.79
CA ILE A 65 -0.64 12.55 23.29
C ILE A 65 -0.74 14.08 23.39
N ILE A 66 -1.22 14.74 22.33
CA ILE A 66 -1.37 16.19 22.27
C ILE A 66 -2.37 16.69 23.31
N ASN A 67 -3.49 15.97 23.50
CA ASN A 67 -4.51 16.38 24.46
C ASN A 67 -4.07 16.23 25.91
N LYS A 68 -3.27 15.20 26.23
CA LYS A 68 -2.76 14.96 27.58
C LYS A 68 -1.55 15.79 27.95
N SER A 69 -0.81 16.31 26.97
CA SER A 69 0.30 17.22 27.25
C SER A 69 -0.18 18.59 27.74
N SER A 70 0.58 19.17 28.66
CA SER A 70 0.40 20.55 29.14
C SER A 70 0.86 21.60 28.12
N LYS A 71 1.66 21.20 27.12
CA LYS A 71 2.20 22.08 26.09
C LYS A 71 1.08 22.54 25.14
N LYS A 72 1.08 23.83 24.80
CA LYS A 72 0.08 24.44 23.88
C LYS A 72 0.62 24.71 22.48
N THR A 73 1.93 24.56 22.26
CA THR A 73 2.61 24.90 21.00
C THR A 73 2.04 24.11 19.83
N PHE A 74 1.42 24.78 18.86
CA PHE A 74 0.73 24.19 17.70
C PHE A 74 -0.41 23.21 18.03
N LYS A 75 -0.90 23.17 19.28
CA LYS A 75 -1.88 22.18 19.73
C LYS A 75 -3.13 22.14 18.83
N THR A 76 -3.82 23.28 18.69
CA THR A 76 -5.07 23.36 17.91
C THR A 76 -4.84 23.01 16.44
N SER A 77 -3.78 23.53 15.83
CA SER A 77 -3.44 23.26 14.42
C SER A 77 -3.17 21.78 14.16
N LEU A 78 -2.43 21.11 15.06
CA LEU A 78 -2.16 19.68 14.95
C LEU A 78 -3.42 18.83 15.18
N LEU A 79 -4.27 19.20 16.15
CA LEU A 79 -5.54 18.50 16.39
C LEU A 79 -6.45 18.55 15.14
N ILE A 80 -6.61 19.75 14.55
CA ILE A 80 -7.37 19.94 13.32
C ILE A 80 -6.78 19.07 12.22
N LEU A 81 -5.47 19.17 11.97
CA LEU A 81 -4.76 18.43 10.94
C LEU A 81 -4.98 16.90 11.05
N PHE A 82 -4.83 16.32 12.25
CA PHE A 82 -4.99 14.88 12.44
C PHE A 82 -6.43 14.41 12.24
N VAL A 83 -7.40 15.16 12.75
CA VAL A 83 -8.83 14.83 12.53
C VAL A 83 -9.18 14.98 11.06
N SER A 84 -8.84 16.11 10.45
CA SER A 84 -9.21 16.40 9.08
C SER A 84 -8.53 15.45 8.11
N TYR A 85 -7.26 15.08 8.31
CA TYR A 85 -6.52 14.23 7.38
C TYR A 85 -7.00 12.77 7.43
N SER A 86 -7.17 12.23 8.65
CA SER A 86 -7.61 10.83 8.82
C SER A 86 -9.02 10.57 8.31
N LEU A 87 -9.88 11.59 8.34
CA LEU A 87 -11.26 11.49 7.85
C LEU A 87 -11.42 11.90 6.38
N TYR A 88 -10.42 12.54 5.77
CA TYR A 88 -10.54 13.06 4.42
C TYR A 88 -10.83 11.94 3.39
N LYS A 89 -10.06 10.86 3.36
CA LYS A 89 -10.34 9.73 2.44
C LYS A 89 -11.70 9.07 2.70
N PRO A 90 -11.97 8.51 3.90
CA PRO A 90 -13.18 7.71 4.11
C PRO A 90 -14.47 8.53 4.00
N ILE A 91 -14.44 9.82 4.36
CA ILE A 91 -15.63 10.68 4.32
C ILE A 91 -15.72 11.42 2.97
N VAL A 92 -14.70 12.18 2.58
CA VAL A 92 -14.81 13.08 1.42
C VAL A 92 -14.70 12.32 0.10
N ILE A 93 -13.75 11.39 0.00
CA ILE A 93 -13.50 10.65 -1.25
C ILE A 93 -14.46 9.46 -1.34
N ASP A 94 -14.45 8.56 -0.36
CA ASP A 94 -15.14 7.27 -0.47
C ASP A 94 -16.67 7.41 -0.28
N MET A 95 -17.11 8.19 0.73
CA MET A 95 -18.53 8.32 1.07
C MET A 95 -19.24 9.45 0.30
N LEU A 96 -18.67 10.66 0.28
CA LEU A 96 -19.29 11.82 -0.34
C LEU A 96 -18.98 11.93 -1.85
N GLN A 97 -17.90 11.30 -2.32
CA GLN A 97 -17.46 11.34 -3.73
C GLN A 97 -17.28 12.77 -4.26
N VAL A 98 -16.89 13.71 -3.39
CA VAL A 98 -16.76 15.12 -3.74
C VAL A 98 -15.33 15.41 -4.19
N ASN A 99 -15.18 15.87 -5.43
CA ASN A 99 -13.92 16.36 -5.94
C ASN A 99 -13.80 17.89 -5.77
N ILE A 100 -13.45 18.34 -4.57
CA ILE A 100 -13.44 19.77 -4.19
C ILE A 100 -12.51 20.60 -5.08
N PHE A 101 -11.36 20.03 -5.48
CA PHE A 101 -10.28 20.76 -6.16
C PHE A 101 -10.18 20.44 -7.67
N GLY A 102 -11.08 19.62 -8.21
CA GLY A 102 -11.14 19.32 -9.64
C GLY A 102 -9.83 18.77 -10.19
N ASN A 103 -9.13 19.58 -10.98
CA ASN A 103 -7.85 19.23 -11.61
C ASN A 103 -6.65 19.30 -10.64
N TYR A 104 -6.77 20.02 -9.52
CA TYR A 104 -5.67 20.25 -8.56
C TYR A 104 -5.71 19.30 -7.35
N THR A 105 -6.58 18.28 -7.41
CA THR A 105 -6.82 17.37 -6.28
C THR A 105 -5.59 16.57 -5.93
N ASN A 106 -4.81 16.14 -6.92
CA ASN A 106 -3.59 15.38 -6.71
C ASN A 106 -2.54 16.20 -5.95
N GLU A 107 -2.32 17.44 -6.36
CA GLU A 107 -1.38 18.36 -5.74
C GLU A 107 -1.82 18.74 -4.33
N PHE A 108 -3.11 19.01 -4.14
CA PHE A 108 -3.68 19.26 -2.81
C PHE A 108 -3.45 18.07 -1.88
N GLU A 109 -3.83 16.86 -2.29
CA GLU A 109 -3.70 15.66 -1.47
C GLU A 109 -2.23 15.35 -1.14
N ALA A 110 -1.32 15.59 -2.09
CA ALA A 110 0.12 15.45 -1.89
C ALA A 110 0.66 16.45 -0.85
N ILE A 111 0.32 17.73 -0.98
CA ILE A 111 0.69 18.74 0.03
C ILE A 111 0.10 18.36 1.38
N TYR A 112 -1.13 17.87 1.40
CA TYR A 112 -1.82 17.50 2.63
C TYR A 112 -1.16 16.31 3.34
N SER A 113 -0.68 15.31 2.60
CA SER A 113 0.09 14.21 3.17
C SER A 113 1.47 14.64 3.67
N ILE A 114 2.12 15.60 3.01
CA ILE A 114 3.36 16.20 3.51
C ILE A 114 3.09 16.91 4.85
N LEU A 115 2.02 17.70 4.92
CA LEU A 115 1.62 18.37 6.16
C LEU A 115 1.31 17.37 7.28
N PHE A 116 0.59 16.29 6.97
CA PHE A 116 0.34 15.21 7.92
C PHE A 116 1.65 14.60 8.45
N PHE A 117 2.60 14.29 7.57
CA PHE A 117 3.90 13.75 7.98
C PHE A 117 4.71 14.74 8.83
N ILE A 118 4.74 16.02 8.46
CA ILE A 118 5.33 17.09 9.28
C ILE A 118 4.63 17.16 10.65
N GLY A 119 3.32 17.01 10.68
CA GLY A 119 2.52 16.94 11.91
C GLY A 119 2.97 15.80 12.83
N LEU A 120 3.28 14.61 12.28
CA LEU A 120 3.85 13.50 13.05
C LEU A 120 5.22 13.87 13.64
N VAL A 121 6.12 14.44 12.83
CA VAL A 121 7.45 14.88 13.27
C VAL A 121 7.34 15.92 14.38
N LEU A 122 6.50 16.94 14.22
CA LEU A 122 6.26 17.99 15.21
C LEU A 122 5.66 17.42 16.50
N THR A 123 4.73 16.48 16.39
CA THR A 123 4.13 15.81 17.55
C THR A 123 5.21 15.10 18.37
N VAL A 124 6.05 14.31 17.73
CA VAL A 124 7.15 13.60 18.37
C VAL A 124 8.16 14.58 18.97
N PHE A 125 8.52 15.63 18.23
CA PHE A 125 9.55 16.57 18.65
C PHE A 125 9.14 17.43 19.86
N ILE A 126 7.88 17.89 19.88
CA ILE A 126 7.34 18.82 20.88
C ILE A 126 6.75 18.07 22.08
N TYR A 127 5.98 17.00 21.85
CA TYR A 127 5.11 16.41 22.86
C TYR A 127 5.68 15.16 23.54
N ILE A 128 6.77 14.57 23.02
CA ILE A 128 7.44 13.43 23.66
C ILE A 128 8.64 13.92 24.47
N ASP A 129 8.54 13.80 25.79
CA ASP A 129 9.56 14.28 26.73
C ASP A 129 10.72 13.30 26.97
N VAL A 130 10.58 12.04 26.55
CA VAL A 130 11.57 10.98 26.79
C VAL A 130 12.60 10.98 25.65
N PRO A 131 13.87 11.40 25.88
CA PRO A 131 14.81 11.63 24.78
C PRO A 131 15.13 10.38 23.96
N VAL A 132 15.30 9.24 24.63
CA VAL A 132 15.61 7.95 23.98
C VAL A 132 14.48 7.54 23.04
N LEU A 133 13.23 7.63 23.51
CA LEU A 133 12.05 7.26 22.74
C LEU A 133 11.80 8.25 21.59
N LYS A 134 11.93 9.54 21.87
CA LYS A 134 11.84 10.61 20.86
C LYS A 134 12.82 10.38 19.72
N ASN A 135 14.11 10.18 20.03
CA ASN A 135 15.14 9.96 19.01
C ASN A 135 14.88 8.68 18.21
N LYS A 136 14.46 7.60 18.88
CA LYS A 136 14.09 6.34 18.22
C LYS A 136 12.96 6.53 17.20
N ILE A 137 11.88 7.23 17.58
CA ILE A 137 10.75 7.50 16.69
C ILE A 137 11.15 8.43 15.54
N LEU A 138 11.95 9.47 15.81
CA LEU A 138 12.46 10.37 14.76
C LEU A 138 13.36 9.62 13.76
N TRP A 139 14.17 8.67 14.21
CA TRP A 139 14.95 7.80 13.33
C TRP A 139 14.08 6.93 12.42
N TYR A 140 12.95 6.41 12.92
CA TYR A 140 11.99 5.68 12.09
C TYR A 140 11.32 6.58 11.06
N LEU A 141 10.90 7.79 11.45
CA LEU A 141 10.34 8.77 10.51
C LEU A 141 11.35 9.15 9.42
N LEU A 142 12.61 9.37 9.78
CA LEU A 142 13.67 9.66 8.81
C LEU A 142 13.93 8.47 7.87
N SER A 143 13.90 7.25 8.40
CA SER A 143 14.07 6.02 7.62
C SER A 143 12.96 5.84 6.58
N ILE A 144 11.73 6.22 6.91
CA ILE A 144 10.61 6.22 5.93
C ILE A 144 10.96 7.13 4.75
N LEU A 145 11.45 8.35 4.99
CA LEU A 145 11.84 9.27 3.93
C LEU A 145 12.98 8.70 3.08
N ILE A 146 14.06 8.23 3.72
CA ILE A 146 15.24 7.68 3.03
C ILE A 146 14.87 6.48 2.15
N LEU A 147 14.06 5.55 2.67
CA LEU A 147 13.62 4.36 1.93
C LEU A 147 12.67 4.71 0.78
N SER A 148 11.91 5.80 0.92
CA SER A 148 10.98 6.26 -0.10
C SER A 148 11.66 7.11 -1.19
N GLY A 149 12.79 7.76 -0.88
CA GLY A 149 13.50 8.68 -1.77
C GLY A 149 13.85 8.12 -3.15
N PRO A 150 14.44 6.91 -3.27
CA PRO A 150 14.75 6.33 -4.58
C PRO A 150 13.54 6.14 -5.50
N LEU A 151 12.33 5.98 -4.94
CA LEU A 151 11.11 5.80 -5.72
C LEU A 151 10.66 7.09 -6.42
N LEU A 152 11.15 8.25 -6.00
CA LEU A 152 10.93 9.52 -6.71
C LEU A 152 11.56 9.51 -8.12
N TYR A 153 12.52 8.61 -8.36
CA TYR A 153 13.27 8.55 -9.63
C TYR A 153 13.07 7.24 -10.39
N ALA A 154 12.54 6.20 -9.74
CA ALA A 154 12.37 4.87 -10.32
C ALA A 154 10.90 4.58 -10.59
N GLN A 155 10.43 4.75 -11.83
CA GLN A 155 9.05 4.48 -12.22
C GLN A 155 8.93 3.28 -13.17
N PRO A 156 7.76 2.62 -13.22
CA PRO A 156 6.61 2.69 -12.33
C PRO A 156 6.84 1.82 -11.09
N PHE A 157 6.23 2.23 -9.98
CA PHE A 157 6.27 1.47 -8.73
C PHE A 157 4.86 1.13 -8.24
N GLY A 158 4.75 -0.03 -7.58
CA GLY A 158 3.50 -0.51 -7.01
C GLY A 158 3.45 -0.38 -5.49
N PRO A 159 2.29 -0.65 -4.86
CA PRO A 159 2.10 -0.57 -3.41
C PRO A 159 3.10 -1.41 -2.60
N ARG A 160 3.59 -2.52 -3.18
CA ARG A 160 4.56 -3.42 -2.55
C ARG A 160 5.88 -2.74 -2.18
N ASN A 161 6.25 -1.67 -2.88
CA ASN A 161 7.49 -0.93 -2.64
C ASN A 161 7.43 -0.09 -1.35
N PHE A 162 6.23 0.06 -0.77
CA PHE A 162 6.00 0.81 0.47
C PHE A 162 5.79 -0.08 1.71
N PHE A 163 5.95 -1.40 1.56
CA PHE A 163 5.71 -2.35 2.65
C PHE A 163 6.59 -2.08 3.88
N THR A 164 7.87 -1.81 3.66
CA THR A 164 8.82 -1.48 4.74
C THR A 164 8.40 -0.20 5.48
N GLN A 165 7.92 0.80 4.75
CA GLN A 165 7.44 2.07 5.30
C GLN A 165 6.20 1.84 6.16
N TYR A 166 5.27 0.97 5.76
CA TYR A 166 4.12 0.61 6.59
C TYR A 166 4.51 -0.14 7.86
N ILE A 167 5.53 -1.00 7.80
CA ILE A 167 6.09 -1.63 9.01
C ILE A 167 6.65 -0.57 9.95
N LEU A 168 7.41 0.39 9.43
CA LEU A 168 7.96 1.48 10.24
C LEU A 168 6.87 2.35 10.88
N PHE A 169 5.82 2.71 10.13
CA PHE A 169 4.65 3.39 10.70
C PHE A 169 3.97 2.57 11.79
N SER A 170 3.86 1.25 11.62
CA SER A 170 3.28 0.35 12.63
C SER A 170 4.16 0.27 13.88
N ILE A 171 5.48 0.26 13.74
CA ILE A 171 6.42 0.36 14.87
C ILE A 171 6.26 1.70 15.58
N ILE A 172 6.18 2.81 14.85
CA ILE A 172 5.94 4.15 15.42
C ILE A 172 4.66 4.16 16.26
N VAL A 173 3.58 3.60 15.75
CA VAL A 173 2.33 3.41 16.50
C VAL A 173 2.57 2.70 17.82
N ILE A 174 3.29 1.58 17.80
CA ILE A 174 3.56 0.77 19.00
C ILE A 174 4.38 1.57 20.01
N GLU A 175 5.41 2.28 19.57
CA GLU A 175 6.25 3.13 20.41
C GLU A 175 5.45 4.28 21.05
N LEU A 176 4.52 4.88 20.29
CA LEU A 176 3.64 5.93 20.80
C LEU A 176 2.60 5.38 21.79
N ILE A 177 2.05 4.19 21.56
CA ILE A 177 1.18 3.50 22.53
C ILE A 177 1.96 3.17 23.81
N TYR A 178 3.20 2.71 23.67
CA TYR A 178 4.11 2.50 24.80
C TYR A 178 4.33 3.81 25.56
N TYR A 179 4.53 4.93 24.86
CA TYR A 179 4.64 6.24 25.49
C TYR A 179 3.39 6.60 26.32
N ILE A 180 2.21 6.45 25.71
CA ILE A 180 0.91 6.72 26.34
C ILE A 180 0.74 5.90 27.64
N ARG A 181 1.07 4.62 27.59
CA ARG A 181 0.90 3.73 28.75
C ARG A 181 1.93 4.03 29.84
N SER A 182 3.21 4.12 29.47
CA SER A 182 4.32 4.16 30.43
C SER A 182 4.53 5.54 31.03
N TYR A 183 4.28 6.61 30.27
CA TYR A 183 4.59 7.99 30.70
C TYR A 183 3.34 8.84 30.91
N LEU A 184 2.31 8.72 30.05
CA LEU A 184 1.04 9.42 30.27
C LEU A 184 0.12 8.70 31.26
N LYS A 185 0.50 7.50 31.72
CA LYS A 185 -0.19 6.67 32.72
C LYS A 185 -1.68 6.48 32.41
N ILE A 186 -2.05 6.48 31.13
CA ILE A 186 -3.41 6.17 30.73
C ILE A 186 -3.64 4.68 30.98
N LYS A 187 -4.66 4.37 31.79
CA LYS A 187 -5.06 2.99 32.10
C LYS A 187 -5.63 2.34 30.85
N LEU A 188 -4.75 1.71 30.09
CA LEU A 188 -5.09 0.79 29.02
C LEU A 188 -5.06 -0.61 29.62
N GLU A 189 -6.20 -1.32 29.66
CA GLU A 189 -6.23 -2.70 30.15
C GLU A 189 -5.48 -3.62 29.18
N PRO A 190 -4.25 -4.08 29.52
CA PRO A 190 -3.40 -4.76 28.55
C PRO A 190 -4.00 -6.08 28.09
N GLN A 191 -4.80 -6.71 28.97
CA GLN A 191 -5.48 -7.97 28.67
C GLN A 191 -6.57 -7.78 27.62
N VAL A 192 -7.37 -6.70 27.72
CA VAL A 192 -8.42 -6.41 26.74
C VAL A 192 -7.80 -6.12 25.39
N ILE A 193 -6.80 -5.22 25.32
CA ILE A 193 -6.11 -4.88 24.07
C ILE A 193 -5.48 -6.12 23.44
N ARG A 194 -4.77 -6.93 24.23
CA ARG A 194 -4.15 -8.17 23.73
C ARG A 194 -5.19 -9.14 23.18
N LYS A 195 -6.30 -9.36 23.89
CA LYS A 195 -7.38 -10.25 23.44
C LYS A 195 -8.00 -9.73 22.15
N THR A 196 -8.31 -8.43 22.07
CA THR A 196 -8.86 -7.81 20.86
C THR A 196 -7.93 -7.96 19.67
N LEU A 197 -6.62 -7.72 19.84
CA LEU A 197 -5.62 -7.88 18.78
C LEU A 197 -5.47 -9.33 18.31
N ILE A 198 -5.49 -10.29 19.24
CA ILE A 198 -5.44 -11.72 18.89
C ILE A 198 -6.68 -12.12 18.09
N VAL A 199 -7.87 -11.76 18.58
CA VAL A 199 -9.14 -12.08 17.91
C VAL A 199 -9.21 -11.41 16.53
N SER A 200 -8.85 -10.14 16.40
CA SER A 200 -8.83 -9.46 15.11
C SER A 200 -7.83 -10.10 14.14
N SER A 201 -6.66 -10.53 14.63
CA SER A 201 -5.64 -11.18 13.80
C SER A 201 -6.12 -12.55 13.31
N ILE A 202 -6.79 -13.33 14.16
CA ILE A 202 -7.39 -14.62 13.79
C ILE A 202 -8.45 -14.41 12.72
N ILE A 203 -9.36 -13.44 12.89
CA ILE A 203 -10.42 -13.14 11.91
C ILE A 203 -9.80 -12.78 10.55
N VAL A 204 -8.84 -11.85 10.53
CA VAL A 204 -8.16 -11.45 9.28
C VAL A 204 -7.45 -12.63 8.63
N MET A 205 -6.74 -13.44 9.42
CA MET A 205 -6.06 -14.63 8.93
C MET A 205 -7.05 -15.64 8.33
N SER A 206 -8.18 -15.90 8.99
CA SER A 206 -9.23 -16.79 8.48
C SER A 206 -9.81 -16.31 7.15
N VAL A 207 -10.05 -15.01 7.00
CA VAL A 207 -10.53 -14.42 5.73
C VAL A 207 -9.50 -14.63 4.60
N TYR A 208 -8.21 -14.37 4.86
CA TYR A 208 -7.17 -14.59 3.86
C TYR A 208 -7.00 -16.07 3.51
N ILE A 209 -6.98 -16.97 4.51
CA ILE A 209 -6.92 -18.42 4.28
C ILE A 209 -8.07 -18.85 3.40
N PHE A 210 -9.30 -18.43 3.74
CA PHE A 210 -10.48 -18.76 2.93
C PHE A 210 -10.33 -18.28 1.49
N ALA A 211 -9.97 -17.02 1.27
CA ALA A 211 -9.79 -16.46 -0.07
C ALA A 211 -8.72 -17.22 -0.88
N PHE A 212 -7.55 -17.50 -0.28
CA PHE A 212 -6.46 -18.20 -0.98
C PHE A 212 -6.74 -19.69 -1.20
N VAL A 213 -7.51 -20.34 -0.31
CA VAL A 213 -7.98 -21.71 -0.54
C VAL A 213 -8.93 -21.75 -1.73
N GLN A 214 -9.91 -20.85 -1.80
CA GLN A 214 -10.85 -20.77 -2.94
C GLN A 214 -10.13 -20.50 -4.27
N ILE A 215 -9.15 -19.58 -4.26
CA ILE A 215 -8.27 -19.33 -5.40
C ILE A 215 -7.57 -20.62 -5.85
N ARG A 216 -7.00 -21.38 -4.91
CA ARG A 216 -6.25 -22.60 -5.21
C ARG A 216 -7.14 -23.70 -5.76
N VAL A 217 -8.33 -23.89 -5.19
CA VAL A 217 -9.31 -24.87 -5.66
C VAL A 217 -9.71 -24.55 -7.10
N SER A 218 -10.16 -23.33 -7.37
CA SER A 218 -10.55 -22.91 -8.73
C SER A 218 -9.38 -22.96 -9.72
N ALA A 219 -8.16 -22.63 -9.28
CA ALA A 219 -6.97 -22.75 -10.13
C ALA A 219 -6.67 -24.21 -10.53
N ASN A 220 -6.85 -25.15 -9.60
CA ASN A 220 -6.67 -26.57 -9.87
C ASN A 220 -7.76 -27.10 -10.80
N GLU A 221 -9.03 -26.80 -10.54
CA GLU A 221 -10.17 -27.17 -11.40
C GLU A 221 -9.96 -26.68 -12.83
N ARG A 222 -9.54 -25.42 -13.00
CA ARG A 222 -9.20 -24.86 -14.31
C ARG A 222 -8.13 -25.68 -15.04
N LEU A 223 -7.10 -26.11 -14.33
CA LEU A 223 -6.02 -26.92 -14.93
C LEU A 223 -6.47 -28.33 -15.28
N GLU A 224 -7.38 -28.92 -14.51
CA GLU A 224 -7.96 -30.23 -14.81
C GLU A 224 -8.83 -30.16 -16.07
N ILE A 225 -9.69 -29.14 -16.20
CA ILE A 225 -10.52 -28.91 -17.40
C ILE A 225 -9.65 -28.72 -18.63
N ILE A 226 -8.60 -27.90 -18.53
CA ILE A 226 -7.66 -27.71 -19.64
C ILE A 226 -7.04 -29.05 -20.05
N LYS A 227 -6.60 -29.88 -19.11
CA LYS A 227 -6.00 -31.18 -19.43
C LYS A 227 -6.99 -32.12 -20.11
N GLN A 228 -8.21 -32.24 -19.59
CA GLN A 228 -9.26 -33.09 -20.17
C GLN A 228 -9.62 -32.65 -21.60
N ASN A 229 -9.77 -31.35 -21.84
CA ASN A 229 -10.12 -30.84 -23.15
C ASN A 229 -8.96 -30.95 -24.16
N LEU A 230 -7.70 -30.85 -23.68
CA LEU A 230 -6.52 -31.15 -24.50
C LEU A 230 -6.45 -32.64 -24.89
N GLU A 231 -6.79 -33.56 -23.99
CA GLU A 231 -6.89 -35.00 -24.30
C GLU A 231 -7.98 -35.28 -25.34
N ASN A 232 -9.07 -34.51 -25.32
CA ASN A 232 -10.16 -34.58 -26.30
C ASN A 232 -9.88 -33.83 -27.62
N ASN A 233 -8.68 -33.28 -27.81
CA ASN A 233 -8.29 -32.46 -28.97
C ASN A 233 -9.18 -31.23 -29.23
N GLU A 234 -9.75 -30.65 -28.17
CA GLU A 234 -10.52 -29.41 -28.29
C GLU A 234 -9.60 -28.21 -28.51
N THR A 235 -9.97 -27.37 -29.49
CA THR A 235 -9.22 -26.15 -29.83
C THR A 235 -9.73 -24.92 -29.09
N GLN A 236 -10.93 -24.97 -28.50
CA GLN A 236 -11.52 -23.88 -27.71
C GLN A 236 -11.93 -24.39 -26.34
N ILE A 237 -11.28 -23.87 -25.29
CA ILE A 237 -11.47 -24.32 -23.91
C ILE A 237 -12.05 -23.15 -23.09
N GLN A 238 -13.23 -23.37 -22.50
CA GLN A 238 -13.83 -22.42 -21.56
C GLN A 238 -13.23 -22.61 -20.17
N ILE A 239 -12.76 -21.53 -19.56
CA ILE A 239 -12.13 -21.54 -18.25
C ILE A 239 -12.72 -20.45 -17.35
N SER A 240 -12.78 -20.72 -16.05
CA SER A 240 -13.17 -19.71 -15.07
C SER A 240 -12.03 -18.73 -14.80
N LYS A 241 -12.37 -17.44 -14.66
CA LYS A 241 -11.51 -16.48 -13.95
C LYS A 241 -11.37 -16.88 -12.50
N LEU A 242 -10.22 -16.58 -11.89
CA LEU A 242 -10.01 -16.91 -10.49
C LEU A 242 -10.93 -16.09 -9.58
N PRO A 243 -11.50 -16.69 -8.52
CA PRO A 243 -12.22 -15.93 -7.50
C PRO A 243 -11.27 -14.99 -6.77
N TYR A 244 -11.81 -13.90 -6.23
CA TYR A 244 -11.04 -12.90 -5.47
C TYR A 244 -9.77 -12.42 -6.19
N SER A 245 -9.87 -12.16 -7.50
CA SER A 245 -8.75 -11.76 -8.35
C SER A 245 -8.00 -10.52 -7.84
N GLN A 246 -8.61 -9.69 -6.99
CA GLN A 246 -7.95 -8.58 -6.30
C GLN A 246 -6.74 -8.99 -5.44
N PHE A 247 -6.65 -10.25 -5.00
CA PHE A 247 -5.53 -10.75 -4.19
C PHE A 247 -4.38 -11.33 -5.03
N ILE A 248 -4.54 -11.45 -6.35
CA ILE A 248 -3.56 -12.10 -7.23
C ILE A 248 -3.05 -11.10 -8.26
N TRP A 249 -1.73 -11.01 -8.40
CA TRP A 249 -1.12 -10.24 -9.47
C TRP A 249 -1.01 -11.09 -10.73
N ARG A 250 -1.79 -10.76 -11.78
CA ARG A 250 -1.73 -11.42 -13.10
C ARG A 250 -1.94 -12.93 -13.06
N GLY A 251 -2.98 -13.39 -12.36
CA GLY A 251 -3.33 -14.81 -12.22
C GLY A 251 -4.14 -15.41 -13.38
N ASP A 252 -4.77 -14.58 -14.20
CA ASP A 252 -5.63 -15.01 -15.31
C ASP A 252 -4.88 -14.99 -16.66
N PRO A 253 -5.11 -15.99 -17.54
CA PRO A 253 -4.47 -16.09 -18.85
C PRO A 253 -4.57 -14.84 -19.71
N SER A 254 -5.68 -14.10 -19.69
CA SER A 254 -5.89 -12.86 -20.46
C SER A 254 -4.83 -11.81 -20.20
N GLN A 255 -4.21 -11.81 -19.02
CA GLN A 255 -3.20 -10.83 -18.63
C GLN A 255 -1.77 -11.23 -19.04
N GLN A 256 -1.51 -12.54 -19.24
CA GLN A 256 -0.19 -13.08 -19.63
C GLN A 256 -0.32 -14.40 -20.43
N GLN A 257 -1.07 -14.40 -21.53
CA GLN A 257 -1.52 -15.64 -22.18
C GLN A 257 -0.36 -16.53 -22.67
N ILE A 258 0.64 -15.92 -23.32
CA ILE A 258 1.82 -16.64 -23.83
C ILE A 258 2.58 -17.30 -22.67
N ARG A 259 2.79 -16.56 -21.59
CA ARG A 259 3.53 -17.06 -20.42
C ARG A 259 2.75 -18.15 -19.70
N PHE A 260 1.44 -17.99 -19.59
CA PHE A 260 0.55 -18.99 -19.00
C PHE A 260 0.58 -20.28 -19.81
N LYS A 261 0.40 -20.20 -21.13
CA LYS A 261 0.47 -21.35 -22.04
C LYS A 261 1.82 -22.05 -21.97
N ASN A 262 2.92 -21.30 -21.98
CA ASN A 262 4.26 -21.87 -21.84
C ASN A 262 4.47 -22.57 -20.49
N LEU A 263 3.98 -21.97 -19.40
CA LEU A 263 4.12 -22.52 -18.04
C LEU A 263 3.39 -23.86 -17.89
N TYR A 264 2.18 -23.96 -18.44
CA TYR A 264 1.33 -25.16 -18.35
C TYR A 264 1.43 -26.07 -19.58
N LYS A 265 2.37 -25.80 -20.49
CA LYS A 265 2.61 -26.56 -21.74
C LYS A 265 1.35 -26.71 -22.61
N ILE A 266 0.53 -25.67 -22.68
CA ILE A 266 -0.66 -25.61 -23.52
C ILE A 266 -0.23 -25.22 -24.93
N PRO A 267 -0.69 -25.93 -25.99
CA PRO A 267 -0.42 -25.56 -27.37
C PRO A 267 -0.85 -24.12 -27.70
N ARG A 268 -0.16 -23.47 -28.64
CA ARG A 268 -0.38 -22.04 -28.93
C ARG A 268 -1.71 -21.81 -29.66
N ASP A 269 -2.10 -22.76 -30.48
CA ASP A 269 -3.30 -22.84 -31.29
C ASP A 269 -4.59 -23.05 -30.48
N VAL A 270 -4.49 -23.48 -29.22
CA VAL A 270 -5.65 -23.63 -28.34
C VAL A 270 -6.10 -22.29 -27.79
N GLU A 271 -7.35 -21.91 -28.03
CA GLU A 271 -7.97 -20.69 -27.53
C GLU A 271 -8.54 -20.90 -26.12
N LEU A 272 -8.22 -20.00 -25.20
CA LEU A 272 -8.73 -20.03 -23.82
C LEU A 272 -9.76 -18.91 -23.65
N ILE A 273 -11.02 -19.27 -23.45
CA ILE A 273 -12.13 -18.34 -23.29
C ILE A 273 -12.44 -18.17 -21.81
N GLU A 274 -12.24 -16.97 -21.27
CA GLU A 274 -12.45 -16.69 -19.85
C GLU A 274 -13.90 -16.30 -19.54
N ILE A 275 -14.50 -17.00 -18.57
CA ILE A 275 -15.83 -16.72 -18.03
C ILE A 275 -15.68 -16.21 -16.60
N ASN A 276 -16.50 -15.25 -16.19
CA ASN A 276 -16.50 -14.77 -14.81
C ASN A 276 -16.84 -15.91 -13.85
N TYR A 277 -16.14 -15.98 -12.72
CA TYR A 277 -16.30 -17.04 -11.72
C TYR A 277 -17.74 -17.20 -11.23
N ASN A 278 -18.47 -16.10 -11.03
CA ASN A 278 -19.87 -16.13 -10.57
C ASN A 278 -20.83 -16.72 -11.60
N ASP A 279 -20.50 -16.64 -12.88
CA ASP A 279 -21.29 -17.24 -13.96
C ASP A 279 -20.91 -18.70 -14.16
N TRP A 280 -19.64 -19.04 -13.86
CA TRP A 280 -19.13 -20.40 -13.88
C TRP A 280 -19.79 -21.30 -12.83
N ILE A 281 -19.95 -20.83 -11.58
CA ILE A 281 -20.59 -21.61 -10.50
C ILE A 281 -22.08 -21.90 -10.77
N LYS A 282 -22.74 -21.10 -11.62
CA LYS A 282 -24.17 -21.24 -11.92
C LYS A 282 -24.49 -22.25 -13.03
N LYS A 283 -23.47 -22.73 -13.74
CA LYS A 283 -23.60 -23.79 -14.75
C LYS A 283 -23.54 -25.16 -14.09
#